data_AF-A0A936KT04-F1
#
_entry.id   AF-A0A936KT04-F1
#
_cell.length_a   1.000
_cell.length_b   1.000
_cell.length_c   1.000
_cell.angle_alpha   90.00
_cell.angle_beta   90.00
_cell.angle_gamma   90.00
#
_symmetry.space_group_name_H-M   'P 1'
#
loop_
_entity.id
_entity.type
_entity.pdbx_description
1 polymer ?
#
loop_
_entity_poly.entity_id
_entity_poly.type
_entity_poly.pdbx_seq_one_letter_code
_entity_poly.pdbx_strand_id
1 'polypeptide(L)'
;MKKNISQLIILISVFIIYGNTLRNEYALDDAIVITQNDFTKEGFSGIGKHLSNESFTGFFKEEKKLVSGGRYRPLSFITFSLEYEFFGENPHVSHFINIVLYILLSLLIFKILLLLFKEENQVWYKRISFWATMLFVFHPIHTEVVANIKGRDEILTFLGALAALYVAILYVKASKPKMQKTSCLMFVFFFPV
;
A
#
# COMPACT_ATOMS: atom_id res chain seq x y z
N MET A 1 -9.25 22.04 -15.52
CA MET A 1 -9.77 21.50 -14.23
C MET A 1 -9.02 22.17 -13.09
N LYS A 2 -9.72 22.70 -12.07
CA LYS A 2 -9.06 23.17 -10.84
C LYS A 2 -8.25 22.01 -10.25
N LYS A 3 -7.08 22.32 -9.65
CA LYS A 3 -6.07 21.34 -9.17
C LYS A 3 -6.66 20.20 -8.32
N ASN A 4 -7.77 20.44 -7.63
CA ASN A 4 -8.38 19.51 -6.69
C ASN A 4 -9.52 18.65 -7.28
N ILE A 5 -10.07 19.00 -8.46
CA ILE A 5 -11.22 18.26 -9.04
C ILE A 5 -10.80 16.87 -9.50
N SER A 6 -9.67 16.74 -10.20
CA SER A 6 -9.16 15.44 -10.65
C SER A 6 -8.92 14.47 -9.50
N GLN A 7 -8.36 14.98 -8.40
CA GLN A 7 -8.07 14.20 -7.20
C GLN A 7 -9.35 13.72 -6.51
N LEU A 8 -10.36 14.60 -6.42
CA LEU A 8 -11.67 14.25 -5.87
C LEU A 8 -12.36 13.17 -6.71
N ILE A 9 -12.31 13.27 -8.04
CA ILE A 9 -12.87 12.25 -8.93
C ILE A 9 -12.17 10.90 -8.74
N ILE A 10 -10.84 10.88 -8.66
CA ILE A 10 -10.07 9.64 -8.40
C ILE A 10 -10.51 9.01 -7.08
N LEU A 11 -10.58 9.80 -6.01
CA LEU A 11 -10.99 9.34 -4.68
C LEU A 11 -12.39 8.73 -4.72
N ILE A 12 -13.36 9.46 -5.28
CA ILE A 12 -14.74 9.01 -5.39
C ILE A 12 -14.83 7.73 -6.23
N SER A 13 -14.08 7.65 -7.33
CA SER A 13 -14.09 6.47 -8.21
C SER A 13 -13.60 5.23 -7.49
N VAL A 14 -12.49 5.32 -6.76
CA VAL A 14 -11.99 4.20 -5.93
C VAL A 14 -13.03 3.75 -4.92
N PHE A 15 -13.67 4.70 -4.21
CA PHE A 15 -14.69 4.36 -3.21
C PHE A 15 -15.95 3.75 -3.83
N ILE A 16 -16.35 4.17 -5.04
CA ILE A 16 -17.48 3.56 -5.76
C ILE A 16 -17.17 2.12 -6.16
N ILE A 17 -15.97 1.86 -6.67
CA ILE A 17 -15.59 0.52 -7.16
C ILE A 17 -15.42 -0.46 -6.01
N TYR A 18 -14.71 -0.06 -4.95
CA TYR A 18 -14.29 -0.95 -3.87
C TYR A 18 -15.08 -0.76 -2.57
N GLY A 19 -15.97 0.22 -2.47
CA GLY A 19 -16.78 0.42 -1.27
C GLY A 19 -17.70 -0.76 -0.94
N ASN A 20 -18.00 -1.62 -1.92
CA ASN A 20 -18.70 -2.88 -1.71
C ASN A 20 -17.89 -3.87 -0.85
N THR A 21 -16.56 -3.82 -0.88
CA THR A 21 -15.69 -4.73 -0.11
C THR A 21 -15.80 -4.51 1.39
N LEU A 22 -16.30 -3.36 1.83
CA LEU A 22 -16.57 -3.10 3.25
C LEU A 22 -17.57 -4.08 3.88
N ARG A 23 -18.35 -4.80 3.08
CA ARG A 23 -19.30 -5.82 3.53
C ARG A 23 -18.73 -7.23 3.50
N ASN A 24 -17.50 -7.39 3.03
CA ASN A 24 -16.87 -8.69 2.95
C ASN A 24 -16.34 -9.11 4.33
N GLU A 25 -16.21 -10.42 4.50
CA GLU A 25 -15.58 -11.06 5.64
C GLU A 25 -14.14 -11.46 5.29
N TYR A 26 -13.41 -11.99 6.26
CA TYR A 26 -12.07 -12.54 6.03
C TYR A 26 -12.06 -13.64 4.96
N ALA A 27 -11.08 -13.57 4.07
CA ALA A 27 -10.78 -14.59 3.08
C ALA A 27 -9.82 -15.65 3.64
N LEU A 28 -9.57 -16.71 2.86
CA LEU A 28 -8.69 -17.81 3.25
C LEU A 28 -7.27 -17.33 3.59
N ASP A 29 -6.72 -16.41 2.80
CA ASP A 29 -5.34 -15.92 2.98
C ASP A 29 -5.18 -15.05 4.23
N ASP A 30 -6.27 -14.43 4.70
CA ASP A 30 -6.27 -13.55 5.87
C ASP A 30 -5.99 -14.32 7.15
N ALA A 31 -6.27 -15.63 7.16
CA ALA A 31 -5.94 -16.49 8.29
C ALA A 31 -4.45 -16.49 8.61
N ILE A 32 -3.61 -16.50 7.58
CA ILE A 32 -2.15 -16.60 7.73
C ILE A 32 -1.56 -15.32 8.33
N VAL A 33 -2.19 -14.19 8.05
CA VAL A 33 -1.66 -12.86 8.42
C VAL A 33 -2.35 -12.26 9.66
N ILE A 34 -3.60 -12.61 9.93
CA ILE A 34 -4.43 -12.00 10.98
C ILE A 34 -5.03 -13.08 11.89
N THR A 35 -6.03 -13.83 11.43
CA THR A 35 -6.92 -14.58 12.34
C THR A 35 -6.32 -15.86 12.92
N GLN A 36 -5.21 -16.35 12.37
CA GLN A 36 -4.45 -17.49 12.92
C GLN A 36 -2.97 -17.15 13.14
N ASN A 37 -2.60 -15.87 13.13
CA ASN A 37 -1.23 -15.44 13.37
C ASN A 37 -1.08 -14.94 14.82
N ASP A 38 -0.40 -15.73 15.66
CA ASP A 38 -0.25 -15.42 17.09
C ASP A 38 0.46 -14.08 17.30
N PHE A 39 1.45 -13.74 16.46
CA PHE A 39 2.18 -12.47 16.56
C PHE A 39 1.29 -11.27 16.21
N THR A 40 0.39 -11.42 15.23
CA THR A 40 -0.57 -10.35 14.89
C THR A 40 -1.54 -10.10 16.04
N LYS A 41 -2.04 -11.15 16.69
CA LYS A 41 -2.99 -11.05 17.81
C LYS A 41 -2.40 -10.50 19.10
N GLU A 42 -1.07 -10.47 19.22
CA GLU A 42 -0.37 -9.82 20.34
C GLU A 42 -0.28 -8.29 20.21
N GLY A 43 -0.83 -7.71 19.13
CA GLY A 43 -0.90 -6.27 18.93
C GLY A 43 0.48 -5.60 19.00
N PHE A 44 0.65 -4.58 19.83
CA PHE A 44 1.94 -3.88 19.98
C PHE A 44 3.09 -4.81 20.38
N SER A 45 2.83 -5.82 21.20
CA SER A 45 3.85 -6.73 21.70
C SER A 45 4.34 -7.70 20.63
N GLY A 46 3.54 -7.92 19.58
CA GLY A 46 3.89 -8.73 18.42
C GLY A 46 4.86 -8.07 17.43
N ILE A 47 5.02 -6.74 17.47
CA ILE A 47 5.85 -5.99 16.50
C ILE A 47 7.31 -6.46 16.50
N GLY A 48 7.89 -6.65 17.69
CA GLY A 48 9.27 -7.14 17.81
C GLY A 48 9.45 -8.54 17.20
N LYS A 49 8.41 -9.37 17.29
CA LYS A 49 8.41 -10.73 16.73
C LYS A 49 8.37 -10.68 15.21
N HIS A 50 7.51 -9.84 14.62
CA HIS A 50 7.46 -9.63 13.16
C HIS A 50 8.76 -9.09 12.58
N LEU A 51 9.50 -8.26 13.32
CA LEU A 51 10.80 -7.73 12.89
C LEU A 51 11.95 -8.75 13.01
N SER A 52 11.82 -9.75 13.87
CA SER A 52 12.91 -10.70 14.16
C SER A 52 12.73 -12.07 13.49
N ASN A 53 11.54 -12.35 12.95
CA ASN A 53 11.17 -13.65 12.42
C ASN A 53 10.69 -13.54 10.96
N GLU A 54 10.54 -14.68 10.30
CA GLU A 54 9.85 -14.72 9.01
C GLU A 54 8.34 -14.51 9.19
N SER A 55 7.70 -14.04 8.13
CA SER A 55 6.32 -13.53 8.12
C SER A 55 5.29 -14.53 8.65
N PHE A 56 5.49 -15.83 8.41
CA PHE A 56 4.53 -16.88 8.73
C PHE A 56 4.89 -17.66 10.00
N THR A 57 5.94 -17.27 10.74
CA THR A 57 6.31 -17.92 12.00
C THR A 57 5.16 -17.86 13.00
N GLY A 58 4.47 -16.72 13.10
CA GLY A 58 3.30 -16.56 13.97
C GLY A 58 2.11 -17.44 13.60
N PHE A 59 2.00 -17.87 12.33
CA PHE A 59 0.95 -18.79 11.87
C PHE A 59 1.33 -20.26 12.09
N PHE A 60 2.57 -20.63 11.75
CA PHE A 60 3.04 -22.01 11.88
C PHE A 60 3.48 -22.38 13.29
N LYS A 61 3.67 -21.39 14.17
CA LYS A 61 4.18 -21.52 15.56
C LYS A 61 5.61 -22.06 15.66
N GLU A 62 6.24 -22.27 14.52
CA GLU A 62 7.60 -22.75 14.34
C GLU A 62 8.17 -22.08 13.08
N GLU A 63 9.49 -21.83 13.05
CA GLU A 63 10.15 -21.36 11.84
C GLU A 63 10.17 -22.46 10.78
N LYS A 64 9.30 -22.34 9.77
CA LYS A 64 9.29 -23.25 8.63
C LYS A 64 10.02 -22.63 7.46
N LYS A 65 11.18 -23.17 7.11
CA LYS A 65 11.93 -22.82 5.89
C LYS A 65 11.27 -23.45 4.65
N LEU A 66 10.04 -23.03 4.35
CA LEU A 66 9.29 -23.49 3.18
C LEU A 66 9.88 -22.95 1.86
N VAL A 67 10.66 -21.88 1.93
CA VAL A 67 11.37 -21.27 0.80
C VAL A 67 12.78 -20.84 1.21
N SER A 68 13.72 -20.89 0.28
CA SER A 68 15.08 -20.39 0.52
C SER A 68 15.04 -18.89 0.83
N GLY A 69 15.66 -18.47 1.94
CA GLY A 69 15.68 -17.08 2.40
C GLY A 69 14.48 -16.63 3.26
N GLY A 70 13.43 -17.47 3.39
CA GLY A 70 12.22 -17.10 4.13
C GLY A 70 11.39 -16.01 3.46
N ARG A 71 10.23 -15.66 4.05
CA ARG A 71 9.39 -14.54 3.59
C ARG A 71 9.50 -13.42 4.60
N TYR A 72 10.08 -12.29 4.26
CA TYR A 72 10.24 -11.18 5.19
C TYR A 72 9.46 -9.96 4.69
N ARG A 73 8.31 -9.68 5.32
CA ARG A 73 7.37 -8.61 4.95
C ARG A 73 6.85 -7.83 6.16
N PRO A 74 7.70 -7.44 7.12
CA PRO A 74 7.30 -7.03 8.47
C PRO A 74 6.35 -5.83 8.48
N LEU A 75 6.46 -4.91 7.52
CA LEU A 75 5.64 -3.69 7.50
C LEU A 75 4.15 -4.00 7.42
N SER A 76 3.76 -4.94 6.54
CA SER A 76 2.35 -5.35 6.39
C SER A 76 1.80 -5.96 7.68
N PHE A 77 2.56 -6.87 8.28
CA PHE A 77 2.22 -7.50 9.56
C PHE A 77 2.14 -6.51 10.72
N ILE A 78 3.04 -5.53 10.79
CA ILE A 78 2.96 -4.45 11.76
C ILE A 78 1.65 -3.67 11.59
N THR A 79 1.22 -3.36 10.35
CA THR A 79 -0.08 -2.69 10.16
C THR A 79 -1.25 -3.54 10.64
N PHE A 80 -1.21 -4.86 10.46
CA PHE A 80 -2.23 -5.76 10.97
C PHE A 80 -2.21 -5.86 12.49
N SER A 81 -1.03 -5.93 13.13
CA SER A 81 -0.89 -5.92 14.59
C SER A 81 -1.44 -4.62 15.20
N LEU A 82 -1.12 -3.48 14.60
CA LEU A 82 -1.64 -2.19 15.04
C LEU A 82 -3.16 -2.12 14.89
N GLU A 83 -3.69 -2.61 13.78
CA GLU A 83 -5.14 -2.67 13.58
C GLU A 83 -5.82 -3.57 14.62
N TYR A 84 -5.27 -4.75 14.86
CA TYR A 84 -5.80 -5.70 15.84
C TYR A 84 -5.81 -5.12 17.26
N GLU A 85 -4.75 -4.40 17.66
CA GLU A 85 -4.68 -3.73 18.96
C GLU A 85 -5.84 -2.75 19.18
N PHE A 86 -6.18 -1.96 18.15
CA PHE A 86 -7.22 -0.92 18.28
C PHE A 86 -8.64 -1.43 18.02
N PHE A 87 -8.81 -2.42 17.15
CA PHE A 87 -10.12 -2.83 16.63
C PHE A 87 -10.43 -4.33 16.77
N GLY A 88 -9.48 -5.13 17.23
CA GLY A 88 -9.60 -6.59 17.30
C GLY A 88 -9.76 -7.23 15.91
N GLU A 89 -10.44 -8.37 15.87
CA GLU A 89 -10.80 -9.04 14.61
C GLU A 89 -12.02 -8.36 13.98
N ASN A 90 -11.77 -7.39 13.09
CA ASN A 90 -12.81 -6.71 12.34
C ASN A 90 -12.42 -6.58 10.84
N PRO A 91 -12.97 -7.44 9.95
CA PRO A 91 -12.60 -7.43 8.53
C PRO A 91 -13.03 -6.13 7.83
N HIS A 92 -14.11 -5.47 8.28
CA HIS A 92 -14.60 -4.24 7.68
C HIS A 92 -13.62 -3.07 7.87
N VAL A 93 -12.93 -3.00 9.01
CA VAL A 93 -11.85 -2.03 9.27
C VAL A 93 -10.68 -2.30 8.34
N SER A 94 -10.31 -3.57 8.18
CA SER A 94 -9.25 -4.00 7.28
C SER A 94 -9.51 -3.62 5.81
N HIS A 95 -10.72 -3.87 5.31
CA HIS A 95 -11.13 -3.46 3.96
C HIS A 95 -11.13 -1.93 3.82
N PHE A 96 -11.59 -1.20 4.84
CA PHE A 96 -11.54 0.27 4.82
C PHE A 96 -10.10 0.79 4.71
N ILE A 97 -9.17 0.23 5.48
CA ILE A 97 -7.75 0.59 5.40
C ILE A 97 -7.19 0.30 4.01
N ASN A 98 -7.51 -0.84 3.41
CA ASN A 98 -7.06 -1.17 2.04
C ASN A 98 -7.59 -0.16 1.00
N ILE A 99 -8.87 0.25 1.10
CA ILE A 99 -9.44 1.30 0.24
C ILE A 99 -8.68 2.62 0.42
N VAL A 100 -8.40 3.03 1.65
CA VAL A 100 -7.65 4.26 1.95
C VAL A 100 -6.23 4.19 1.37
N LEU A 101 -5.52 3.07 1.56
CA LEU A 101 -4.18 2.87 0.99
C LEU A 101 -4.20 2.89 -0.53
N TYR A 102 -5.21 2.29 -1.17
CA TYR A 102 -5.36 2.32 -2.63
C TYR A 102 -5.71 3.72 -3.18
N ILE A 103 -6.48 4.52 -2.43
CA ILE A 103 -6.69 5.95 -2.74
C ILE A 103 -5.35 6.69 -2.70
N LEU A 104 -4.55 6.51 -1.63
CA LEU A 104 -3.24 7.16 -1.50
C LEU A 104 -2.30 6.76 -2.65
N LEU A 105 -2.29 5.48 -3.01
CA LEU A 105 -1.53 4.95 -4.15
C LEU A 105 -1.95 5.62 -5.46
N SER A 106 -3.26 5.66 -5.74
CA SER A 106 -3.81 6.26 -6.96
C SER A 106 -3.51 7.76 -7.07
N LEU A 107 -3.61 8.49 -5.96
CA LEU A 107 -3.25 9.91 -5.91
C LEU A 107 -1.75 10.14 -6.10
N LEU A 108 -0.90 9.23 -5.61
CA LEU A 108 0.54 9.29 -5.80
C LEU A 108 0.91 9.02 -7.26
N ILE A 109 0.32 8.01 -7.90
CA ILE A 109 0.45 7.75 -9.34
C ILE A 109 0.10 9.01 -10.13
N PHE A 110 -1.05 9.62 -9.86
CA PHE A 110 -1.47 10.84 -10.55
C PHE A 110 -0.44 11.97 -10.38
N LYS A 111 0.09 12.18 -9.18
CA LYS A 111 1.14 13.19 -8.92
C LYS A 111 2.44 12.89 -9.68
N ILE A 112 2.89 11.64 -9.72
CA ILE A 112 4.09 11.24 -10.46
C ILE A 112 3.90 11.49 -11.95
N LEU A 113 2.76 11.07 -12.52
CA LEU A 113 2.46 11.29 -13.94
C LEU A 113 2.39 12.78 -14.29
N LEU A 114 1.81 13.60 -13.40
CA LEU A 114 1.82 15.06 -13.57
C LEU A 114 3.25 15.63 -13.54
N LEU A 115 4.14 15.07 -12.73
CA LEU A 115 5.53 15.51 -12.69
C LEU A 115 6.33 15.06 -13.92
N LEU A 116 6.07 13.85 -14.42
CA LEU A 116 6.78 13.28 -15.57
C LEU A 116 6.40 13.96 -16.87
N PHE A 117 5.10 14.17 -17.10
CA PHE A 117 4.60 14.78 -18.35
C PHE A 117 4.46 16.30 -18.29
N LYS A 118 4.92 16.95 -17.20
CA LYS A 118 4.79 18.41 -17.07
C LYS A 118 5.51 19.11 -18.22
N GLU A 119 4.73 19.79 -19.06
CA GLU A 119 5.22 20.64 -20.13
C GLU A 119 4.68 22.06 -19.91
N GLU A 120 5.54 23.07 -19.98
CA GLU A 120 5.23 24.42 -19.47
C GLU A 120 4.12 25.15 -20.25
N ASN A 121 3.80 24.71 -21.48
CA ASN A 121 2.87 25.42 -22.37
C ASN A 121 1.67 24.58 -22.84
N GLN A 122 1.46 23.39 -22.29
CA GLN A 122 0.47 22.46 -22.80
C GLN A 122 -0.48 21.97 -21.70
N VAL A 123 -1.78 21.91 -21.98
CA VAL A 123 -2.78 21.41 -20.99
C VAL A 123 -3.02 19.91 -21.13
N TRP A 124 -2.63 19.30 -22.26
CA TRP A 124 -2.92 17.90 -22.57
C TRP A 124 -2.31 16.93 -21.56
N TYR A 125 -1.13 17.23 -21.00
CA TYR A 125 -0.47 16.35 -20.04
C TYR A 125 -1.35 16.07 -18.81
N LYS A 126 -2.11 17.07 -18.33
CA LYS A 126 -3.02 16.89 -17.19
C LYS A 126 -4.13 15.88 -17.49
N ARG A 127 -4.62 15.87 -18.74
CA ARG A 127 -5.67 14.94 -19.20
C ARG A 127 -5.09 13.54 -19.34
N ILE A 128 -3.90 13.41 -19.92
CA ILE A 128 -3.25 12.10 -20.08
C ILE A 128 -2.89 11.51 -18.72
N SER A 129 -2.29 12.28 -17.80
CA SER A 129 -2.03 11.82 -16.44
C SER A 129 -3.30 11.36 -15.74
N PHE A 130 -4.40 12.11 -15.90
CA PHE A 130 -5.69 11.74 -15.29
C PHE A 130 -6.23 10.43 -15.86
N TRP A 131 -6.35 10.30 -17.18
CA TRP A 131 -6.92 9.11 -17.81
C TRP A 131 -6.02 7.87 -17.62
N ALA A 132 -4.70 8.03 -17.61
CA ALA A 132 -3.78 6.95 -17.27
C ALA A 132 -3.98 6.48 -15.81
N THR A 133 -4.18 7.40 -14.86
CA THR A 133 -4.54 7.01 -13.48
C THR A 133 -5.91 6.34 -13.42
N MET A 134 -6.92 6.83 -14.14
CA MET A 134 -8.24 6.20 -14.14
C MET A 134 -8.19 4.79 -14.73
N LEU A 135 -7.41 4.58 -15.80
CA LEU A 135 -7.18 3.25 -16.38
C LEU A 135 -6.58 2.30 -15.34
N PHE A 136 -5.59 2.76 -14.56
CA PHE A 136 -5.05 1.99 -13.44
C PHE A 136 -6.13 1.68 -12.40
N VAL A 137 -6.89 2.69 -11.93
CA VAL A 137 -7.94 2.52 -10.91
C VAL A 137 -9.01 1.51 -11.32
N PHE A 138 -9.43 1.54 -12.58
CA PHE A 138 -10.48 0.65 -13.10
C PHE A 138 -9.97 -0.73 -13.54
N HIS A 139 -8.65 -0.96 -13.53
CA HIS A 139 -8.12 -2.20 -14.08
C HIS A 139 -8.50 -3.41 -13.21
N PRO A 140 -9.25 -4.40 -13.73
CA PRO A 140 -9.80 -5.49 -12.91
C PRO A 140 -8.77 -6.33 -12.16
N ILE A 141 -7.53 -6.38 -12.66
CA ILE A 141 -6.41 -7.08 -11.99
C ILE A 141 -6.17 -6.61 -10.55
N HIS A 142 -6.52 -5.37 -10.22
CA HIS A 142 -6.35 -4.84 -8.87
C HIS A 142 -7.46 -5.26 -7.90
N THR A 143 -8.53 -5.89 -8.40
CA THR A 143 -9.65 -6.33 -7.57
C THR A 143 -9.19 -7.32 -6.51
N GLU A 144 -8.35 -8.28 -6.89
CA GLU A 144 -7.81 -9.27 -5.94
C GLU A 144 -6.99 -8.57 -4.84
N VAL A 145 -6.12 -7.64 -5.23
CA VAL A 145 -5.23 -6.92 -4.31
C VAL A 145 -5.99 -6.02 -3.34
N VAL A 146 -7.06 -5.35 -3.80
CA VAL A 146 -7.82 -4.41 -2.97
C VAL A 146 -8.90 -5.12 -2.14
N ALA A 147 -9.53 -6.15 -2.69
CA ALA A 147 -10.60 -6.88 -2.00
C ALA A 147 -10.07 -7.92 -1.01
N ASN A 148 -8.90 -8.52 -1.24
CA ASN A 148 -8.27 -9.43 -0.28
C ASN A 148 -7.51 -8.63 0.79
N ILE A 149 -7.79 -8.83 2.08
CA ILE A 149 -7.17 -8.03 3.16
C ILE A 149 -5.66 -8.26 3.16
N LYS A 150 -5.22 -9.51 3.01
CA LYS A 150 -3.83 -9.91 2.87
C LYS A 150 -3.11 -9.16 1.74
N GLY A 151 -3.80 -8.72 0.69
CA GLY A 151 -3.26 -7.93 -0.43
C GLY A 151 -2.73 -6.54 -0.03
N ARG A 152 -2.92 -6.12 1.23
CA ARG A 152 -2.32 -4.91 1.81
C ARG A 152 -0.81 -4.85 1.63
N ASP A 153 -0.11 -5.99 1.68
CA ASP A 153 1.33 -6.05 1.47
C ASP A 153 1.72 -5.49 0.10
N GLU A 154 1.05 -5.93 -0.97
CA GLU A 154 1.29 -5.45 -2.33
C GLU A 154 0.97 -3.95 -2.50
N ILE A 155 -0.10 -3.45 -1.88
CA ILE A 155 -0.46 -2.03 -1.91
C ILE A 155 0.65 -1.20 -1.24
N LEU A 156 1.13 -1.63 -0.07
CA LEU A 156 2.20 -0.94 0.66
C LEU A 156 3.52 -0.98 -0.10
N THR A 157 3.93 -2.14 -0.62
CA THR A 157 5.14 -2.29 -1.44
C THR A 157 5.12 -1.31 -2.61
N PHE A 158 4.01 -1.27 -3.36
CA PHE A 158 3.92 -0.42 -4.54
C PHE A 158 3.83 1.07 -4.18
N LEU A 159 3.08 1.41 -3.13
CA LEU A 159 3.03 2.78 -2.61
C LEU A 159 4.42 3.28 -2.23
N GLY A 160 5.19 2.43 -1.56
CA GLY A 160 6.57 2.71 -1.19
C GLY A 160 7.52 2.88 -2.35
N ALA A 161 7.48 1.96 -3.32
CA ALA A 161 8.27 2.06 -4.54
C ALA A 161 7.98 3.35 -5.31
N LEU A 162 6.70 3.73 -5.41
CA LEU A 162 6.29 4.99 -6.03
C LEU A 162 6.66 6.21 -5.19
N ALA A 163 6.62 6.12 -3.86
CA ALA A 163 7.04 7.22 -2.99
C ALA A 163 8.55 7.49 -3.14
N ALA A 164 9.35 6.43 -3.20
CA ALA A 164 10.78 6.52 -3.51
C ALA A 164 11.01 7.14 -4.89
N LEU A 165 10.29 6.70 -5.93
CA LEU A 165 10.36 7.29 -7.27
C LEU A 165 9.97 8.78 -7.26
N TYR A 166 8.91 9.15 -6.57
CA TYR A 166 8.46 10.53 -6.45
C TYR A 166 9.53 11.43 -5.84
N VAL A 167 10.15 11.00 -4.73
CA VAL A 167 11.25 11.74 -4.10
C VAL A 167 12.47 11.81 -5.01
N ALA A 168 12.81 10.72 -5.71
CA ALA A 168 13.92 10.70 -6.67
C ALA A 168 13.72 11.71 -7.82
N ILE A 169 12.51 11.79 -8.39
CA ILE A 169 12.18 12.78 -9.43
C ILE A 169 12.31 14.21 -8.87
N LEU A 170 11.79 14.47 -7.67
CA LEU A 170 11.92 15.77 -7.04
C LEU A 170 13.37 16.16 -6.77
N TYR A 171 14.20 15.20 -6.35
CA TYR A 171 15.62 15.41 -6.14
C TYR A 171 16.33 15.83 -7.42
N VAL A 172 16.12 15.10 -8.52
CA VAL A 172 16.70 15.42 -9.84
C VAL A 172 16.25 16.81 -10.32
N LYS A 173 14.98 17.18 -10.10
CA LYS A 173 14.46 18.48 -10.52
C LYS A 173 14.88 19.65 -9.63
N ALA A 174 15.20 19.42 -8.35
CA ALA A 174 15.44 20.49 -7.37
C ALA A 174 16.94 20.74 -7.07
N SER A 175 17.85 19.85 -7.46
CA SER A 175 19.29 19.93 -7.13
C SER A 175 19.58 20.14 -5.63
N LYS A 176 18.71 19.63 -4.73
CA LYS A 176 18.85 19.82 -3.27
C LYS A 176 19.41 18.58 -2.57
N PRO A 177 20.64 18.62 -2.00
CA PRO A 177 21.31 17.44 -1.43
C PRO A 177 20.62 16.84 -0.19
N LYS A 178 19.81 17.61 0.56
CA LYS A 178 19.10 17.11 1.75
C LYS A 178 18.03 16.04 1.47
N MET A 179 17.62 15.83 0.22
CA MET A 179 16.58 14.85 -0.15
C MET A 179 17.12 13.45 -0.49
N GLN A 180 18.44 13.24 -0.50
CA GLN A 180 19.05 11.93 -0.81
C GLN A 180 18.76 10.89 0.28
N LYS A 181 18.94 11.26 1.56
CA LYS A 181 18.76 10.34 2.69
C LYS A 181 17.31 9.87 2.80
N THR A 182 16.33 10.73 2.54
CA THR A 182 14.89 10.39 2.57
C THR A 182 14.46 9.48 1.41
N SER A 183 15.04 9.66 0.21
CA SER A 183 14.75 8.77 -0.92
C SER A 183 15.26 7.35 -0.67
N CYS A 184 16.48 7.21 -0.16
CA CYS A 184 17.03 5.90 0.21
C CYS A 184 16.25 5.29 1.37
N LEU A 185 15.82 6.09 2.36
CA LEU A 185 15.02 5.61 3.48
C LEU A 185 13.67 5.05 3.01
N MET A 186 12.95 5.76 2.12
CA MET A 186 11.68 5.27 1.55
C MET A 186 11.87 4.04 0.66
N PHE A 187 12.96 3.99 -0.11
CA PHE A 187 13.26 2.80 -0.92
C PHE A 187 13.56 1.59 -0.01
N VAL A 188 14.41 1.76 1.01
CA VAL A 188 14.83 0.70 1.93
C VAL A 188 13.72 0.26 2.88
N PHE A 189 12.79 1.14 3.29
CA PHE A 189 11.66 0.74 4.13
C PHE A 189 10.58 -0.05 3.38
N PHE A 190 10.51 0.06 2.06
CA PHE A 190 9.43 -0.54 1.26
C PHE A 190 9.88 -1.62 0.26
N PHE A 191 11.18 -1.79 0.01
CA PHE A 191 11.70 -2.93 -0.75
C PHE A 191 11.74 -4.28 0.02
N PRO A 192 11.79 -4.34 1.36
CA PRO A 192 11.69 -5.60 2.11
C PRO A 192 10.24 -5.91 2.53
N VAL A 193 9.26 -5.58 1.68
CA VAL A 193 7.87 -6.05 1.79
C VAL A 193 7.63 -7.09 0.71
#